data_AF-A0A067ENU9-F1
#
_entry.id   AF-A0A067ENU9-F1
#
_cell.length_a   1.000
_cell.length_b   1.000
_cell.length_c   1.000
_cell.angle_alpha   90.00
_cell.angle_beta   90.00
_cell.angle_gamma   90.00
#
_symmetry.space_group_name_H-M   'P 1'
#
loop_
_entity.id
_entity.type
_entity.pdbx_description
1 polymer ?
#
loop_
_entity_poly.entity_id
_entity_poly.type
_entity_poly.pdbx_seq_one_letter_code
_entity_poly.pdbx_strand_id
1 'polypeptide(L)'
;MASSSAANLEDVPSVDLMTELLRRMKCASKPDKRLILVGPPGSGKGTQSPIIKDEYCLCHLATGDMLRAAVAAKTPLGIKAKEAMDKGELVSDDLVVGIIDEAMKKPSCQKGFILDGFPRTEVQAQKVSPSSTCRLASKCI
;
A
#
# COMPACT_ATOMS: atom_id res chain seq x y z
N MET A 1 -17.28 -16.43 -4.11
CA MET A 1 -18.42 -15.49 -4.06
C MET A 1 -18.16 -14.49 -2.95
N ALA A 2 -17.59 -13.34 -3.28
CA ALA A 2 -17.37 -12.27 -2.30
C ALA A 2 -18.67 -11.47 -2.22
N SER A 3 -19.35 -11.55 -1.08
CA SER A 3 -20.53 -10.74 -0.76
C SER A 3 -20.09 -9.29 -0.60
N SER A 4 -20.14 -8.51 -1.68
CA SER A 4 -20.11 -7.06 -1.62
C SER A 4 -21.45 -6.59 -1.06
N SER A 5 -21.53 -6.35 0.24
CA SER A 5 -22.63 -5.62 0.86
C SER A 5 -22.56 -4.17 0.37
N ALA A 6 -23.09 -3.91 -0.82
CA ALA A 6 -23.32 -2.55 -1.28
C ALA A 6 -24.41 -1.97 -0.39
N ALA A 7 -24.04 -1.14 0.57
CA ALA A 7 -25.00 -0.36 1.34
C ALA A 7 -25.81 0.50 0.34
N ASN A 8 -27.15 0.46 0.44
CA ASN A 8 -27.98 1.33 -0.37
C ASN A 8 -27.76 2.78 0.07
N LEU A 9 -27.61 3.68 -0.90
CA LEU A 9 -27.29 5.09 -0.63
C LEU A 9 -28.41 5.80 0.14
N GLU A 10 -29.64 5.30 0.03
CA GLU A 10 -30.84 5.80 0.72
C GLU A 10 -30.79 5.59 2.24
N ASP A 11 -30.04 4.58 2.69
CA ASP A 11 -29.90 4.24 4.11
C ASP A 11 -28.78 5.06 4.81
N VAL A 12 -28.02 5.85 4.05
CA VAL A 12 -26.88 6.62 4.56
C VAL A 12 -27.35 8.00 5.03
N PRO A 13 -27.11 8.39 6.30
CA PRO A 13 -27.45 9.72 6.79
C PRO A 13 -26.84 10.83 5.93
N SER A 14 -27.62 11.87 5.63
CA SER A 14 -27.17 12.99 4.78
C SER A 14 -25.90 13.67 5.30
N VAL A 15 -25.69 13.66 6.62
CA VAL A 15 -24.48 14.22 7.26
C VAL A 15 -23.23 13.42 6.88
N ASP A 16 -23.31 12.10 6.85
CA ASP A 16 -22.20 11.23 6.48
C ASP A 16 -21.89 11.35 4.98
N LEU A 17 -22.95 11.45 4.16
CA LEU A 17 -22.81 11.70 2.73
C LEU A 17 -22.10 13.03 2.46
N MET A 18 -22.52 14.10 3.13
CA MET A 18 -21.88 15.42 3.00
C MET A 18 -20.44 15.41 3.50
N THR A 19 -20.15 14.67 4.58
CA THR A 19 -18.79 14.54 5.12
C THR A 19 -17.87 13.84 4.13
N GLU A 20 -18.31 12.74 3.51
CA GLU A 20 -17.54 12.02 2.50
C GLU A 20 -17.39 12.84 1.20
N LEU A 21 -18.41 13.59 0.78
CA LEU A 21 -18.31 14.52 -0.35
C LEU A 21 -17.26 15.61 -0.09
N LEU A 22 -17.31 16.26 1.08
CA LEU A 22 -16.32 17.26 1.48
C LEU A 22 -14.90 16.67 1.52
N ARG A 23 -14.74 15.43 1.99
CA ARG A 23 -13.46 14.71 1.96
C ARG A 23 -12.96 14.52 0.54
N ARG A 24 -13.81 14.03 -0.37
CA ARG A 24 -13.45 13.82 -1.79
C ARG A 24 -13.06 15.11 -2.48
N MET A 25 -13.78 16.21 -2.24
CA MET A 25 -13.44 17.53 -2.77
C MET A 25 -12.08 18.02 -2.27
N LYS A 26 -11.81 17.90 -0.97
CA LYS A 26 -10.50 18.24 -0.38
C LYS A 26 -9.37 17.41 -0.97
N CYS A 27 -9.65 16.15 -1.28
CA CYS A 27 -8.67 15.31 -1.93
C CYS A 27 -8.46 15.68 -3.39
N ALA A 28 -9.51 15.95 -4.17
CA ALA A 28 -9.39 16.26 -5.60
C ALA A 28 -8.45 17.45 -5.90
N SER A 29 -8.33 18.41 -4.97
CA SER A 29 -7.43 19.57 -5.12
C SER A 29 -5.96 19.29 -4.77
N LYS A 30 -5.64 18.13 -4.19
CA LYS A 30 -4.26 17.79 -3.79
C LYS A 30 -3.48 17.16 -4.94
N PRO A 31 -2.18 17.48 -5.08
CA PRO A 31 -1.35 16.93 -6.14
C PRO A 31 -1.12 15.43 -5.96
N ASP A 32 -0.90 14.74 -7.06
CA ASP A 32 -0.50 13.33 -7.07
C ASP A 32 0.85 13.15 -6.39
N LYS A 33 0.99 12.11 -5.56
CA LYS A 33 2.21 11.83 -4.79
C LYS A 33 2.54 10.35 -4.77
N ARG A 34 3.83 10.03 -4.99
CA ARG A 34 4.39 8.70 -4.81
C ARG A 34 5.39 8.76 -3.66
N LEU A 35 5.09 8.09 -2.56
CA LEU A 35 5.84 8.16 -1.32
C LEU A 35 6.38 6.78 -0.96
N ILE A 36 7.59 6.75 -0.41
CA ILE A 36 8.21 5.56 0.15
C ILE A 36 8.53 5.88 1.60
N LEU A 37 8.01 5.07 2.51
CA LEU A 37 8.25 5.20 3.95
C LEU A 37 9.21 4.09 4.39
N VAL A 38 10.44 4.51 4.67
CA VAL A 38 11.53 3.64 5.12
C VAL A 38 11.87 3.98 6.56
N GLY A 39 12.16 2.96 7.37
CA GLY A 39 12.59 3.12 8.75
C GLY A 39 12.52 1.78 9.49
N PRO A 40 13.21 1.66 10.64
CA PRO A 40 13.20 0.44 11.45
C PRO A 40 11.78 0.09 11.96
N PRO A 41 11.50 -1.17 12.31
CA PRO A 41 10.27 -1.51 13.02
C PRO A 41 10.14 -0.66 14.30
N GLY A 42 8.94 -0.15 14.59
CA GLY A 42 8.72 0.77 15.70
C GLY A 42 8.99 2.25 15.41
N SER A 43 9.47 2.63 14.22
CA SER A 43 9.70 4.03 13.84
C SER A 43 8.42 4.87 13.60
N GLY A 44 7.23 4.32 13.87
CA GLY A 44 5.95 5.02 13.69
C GLY A 44 5.38 5.05 12.28
N LYS A 45 5.96 4.31 11.31
CA LYS A 45 5.43 4.24 9.92
C LYS A 45 3.96 3.83 9.90
N GLY A 46 3.60 2.76 10.60
CA GLY A 46 2.21 2.29 10.69
C GLY A 46 1.23 3.33 11.26
N THR A 47 1.72 4.33 11.99
CA THR A 47 0.92 5.47 12.47
C THR A 47 0.84 6.58 11.43
N GLN A 48 1.94 6.89 10.74
CA GLN A 48 2.01 7.99 9.77
C GLN A 48 1.40 7.62 8.41
N SER A 49 1.58 6.40 7.92
CA SER A 49 1.09 5.95 6.61
C SER A 49 -0.43 6.13 6.46
N PRO A 50 -1.28 5.74 7.43
CA PRO A 50 -2.72 5.97 7.35
C PRO A 50 -3.11 7.45 7.38
N ILE A 51 -2.41 8.28 8.16
CA ILE A 51 -2.66 9.72 8.24
C ILE A 51 -2.39 10.37 6.88
N ILE A 52 -1.23 10.08 6.28
CA ILE A 52 -0.86 10.60 4.96
C ILE A 52 -1.82 10.07 3.88
N LYS A 53 -2.21 8.79 3.97
CA LYS A 53 -3.19 8.16 3.09
C LYS A 53 -4.51 8.93 3.10
N ASP A 54 -5.07 9.20 4.28
CA ASP A 54 -6.35 9.88 4.41
C ASP A 54 -6.27 11.37 4.06
N GLU A 55 -5.13 12.00 4.37
CA GLU A 55 -4.90 13.40 4.04
C GLU A 55 -4.77 13.63 2.53
N TYR A 56 -4.02 12.78 1.82
CA TYR A 56 -3.75 12.95 0.38
C TYR A 56 -4.63 12.07 -0.51
N CYS A 57 -5.50 11.23 0.06
CA CYS A 57 -6.25 10.19 -0.63
C CYS A 57 -5.36 9.31 -1.51
N LEU A 58 -4.27 8.82 -0.94
CA LEU A 58 -3.33 7.93 -1.61
C LEU A 58 -3.66 6.47 -1.33
N CYS A 59 -3.17 5.59 -2.18
CA CYS A 59 -3.21 4.15 -1.98
C CYS A 59 -2.13 3.72 -1.00
N HIS A 60 -2.51 3.13 0.13
CA HIS A 60 -1.55 2.62 1.11
C HIS A 60 -1.17 1.17 0.78
N LEU A 61 0.10 0.95 0.43
CA LEU A 61 0.68 -0.33 0.06
C LEU A 61 1.69 -0.75 1.14
N ALA A 62 1.18 -1.39 2.20
CA ALA A 62 2.01 -1.99 3.24
C ALA A 62 2.31 -3.46 2.91
N THR A 63 3.54 -3.75 2.51
CA THR A 63 3.94 -5.12 2.14
C THR A 63 3.73 -6.11 3.27
N GLY A 64 4.01 -5.70 4.51
CA GLY A 64 3.77 -6.52 5.69
C GLY A 64 2.29 -6.90 5.88
N ASP A 65 1.36 -5.98 5.61
CA ASP A 65 -0.08 -6.25 5.72
C ASP A 65 -0.56 -7.14 4.58
N MET A 66 -0.08 -6.88 3.37
CA MET A 66 -0.42 -7.68 2.19
C MET A 66 0.05 -9.14 2.34
N LEU A 67 1.27 -9.35 2.86
CA LEU A 67 1.78 -10.69 3.15
C LEU A 67 0.99 -11.36 4.27
N ARG A 68 0.71 -10.65 5.38
CA ARG A 68 -0.14 -11.18 6.48
C ARG A 68 -1.54 -11.57 6.00
N ALA A 69 -2.15 -10.77 5.12
CA ALA A 69 -3.44 -11.07 4.52
C ALA A 69 -3.35 -12.31 3.60
N ALA A 70 -2.30 -12.44 2.79
CA ALA A 70 -2.06 -13.60 1.94
C ALA A 70 -1.87 -14.89 2.76
N VAL A 71 -1.16 -14.80 3.90
CA VAL A 71 -0.98 -15.89 4.89
C VAL A 71 -2.33 -16.29 5.49
N ALA A 72 -3.12 -15.32 5.95
CA ALA A 72 -4.45 -15.57 6.53
C ALA A 72 -5.41 -16.22 5.50
N ALA A 73 -5.34 -15.80 4.24
CA ALA A 73 -6.11 -16.36 3.13
C ALA A 73 -5.59 -17.73 2.63
N LYS A 74 -4.48 -18.24 3.21
CA LYS A 74 -3.85 -19.52 2.83
C LYS A 74 -3.57 -19.64 1.32
N THR A 75 -3.26 -18.53 0.67
CA THR A 75 -2.88 -18.53 -0.76
C THR A 75 -1.55 -19.27 -0.93
N PRO A 76 -1.23 -19.82 -2.12
CA PRO A 76 0.05 -20.46 -2.37
C PRO A 76 1.25 -19.54 -2.03
N LEU A 77 1.09 -18.25 -2.28
CA LEU A 77 2.07 -17.22 -1.90
C LEU A 77 2.12 -17.02 -0.38
N GLY A 78 0.96 -16.96 0.27
CA GLY A 78 0.84 -16.84 1.72
C GLY A 78 1.49 -17.99 2.49
N ILE A 79 1.44 -19.23 1.98
CA ILE A 79 2.11 -20.37 2.61
C ILE A 79 3.63 -20.18 2.58
N LYS A 80 4.19 -19.83 1.42
CA LYS A 80 5.63 -19.53 1.27
C LYS A 80 6.05 -18.32 2.10
N ALA A 81 5.21 -17.29 2.13
CA ALA A 81 5.45 -16.10 2.94
C ALA A 81 5.46 -16.42 4.43
N LYS A 82 4.56 -17.29 4.90
CA LYS A 82 4.52 -17.74 6.29
C LYS A 82 5.82 -18.44 6.69
N GLU A 83 6.30 -19.37 5.87
CA GLU A 83 7.56 -20.09 6.13
C GLU A 83 8.76 -19.14 6.22
N ALA A 84 8.86 -18.14 5.35
CA ALA A 84 9.92 -17.13 5.41
C ALA A 84 9.78 -16.22 6.64
N MET A 85 8.57 -15.74 6.93
CA MET A 85 8.29 -14.89 8.09
C MET A 85 8.58 -15.58 9.42
N ASP A 86 8.22 -16.85 9.56
CA ASP A 86 8.47 -17.65 10.77
C ASP A 86 9.98 -17.87 11.01
N LYS A 87 10.79 -17.90 9.93
CA LYS A 87 12.26 -17.97 9.99
C LYS A 87 12.94 -16.61 10.17
N GLY A 88 12.19 -15.50 10.13
CA GLY A 88 12.75 -14.15 10.10
C GLY A 88 13.44 -13.79 8.79
N GLU A 89 13.22 -14.57 7.73
CA GLU A 89 13.77 -14.34 6.39
C GLU A 89 12.84 -13.46 5.55
N LEU A 90 13.42 -12.81 4.53
CA LEU A 90 12.63 -12.04 3.57
C LEU A 90 11.99 -12.96 2.53
N VAL A 91 10.71 -12.71 2.23
CA VAL A 91 10.02 -13.34 1.10
C VAL A 91 10.74 -12.94 -0.19
N SER A 92 10.87 -13.87 -1.15
CA SER A 92 11.63 -13.64 -2.38
C SER A 92 11.24 -12.33 -3.08
N ASP A 93 12.24 -11.56 -3.49
CA ASP A 93 12.07 -10.22 -4.07
C ASP A 93 11.10 -10.20 -5.26
N ASP A 94 11.16 -11.21 -6.14
CA ASP A 94 10.28 -11.31 -7.32
C ASP A 94 8.79 -11.40 -6.96
N LEU A 95 8.46 -12.16 -5.91
CA LEU A 95 7.07 -12.29 -5.47
C LEU A 95 6.55 -10.98 -4.89
N VAL A 96 7.36 -10.29 -4.09
CA VAL A 96 6.98 -9.03 -3.45
C VAL A 96 6.79 -7.93 -4.50
N VAL A 97 7.69 -7.84 -5.47
CA VAL A 97 7.58 -6.89 -6.60
C VAL A 97 6.31 -7.15 -7.40
N GLY A 98 6.02 -8.41 -7.77
CA GLY A 98 4.81 -8.75 -8.53
C GLY A 98 3.52 -8.34 -7.81
N ILE A 99 3.44 -8.57 -6.49
CA ILE A 99 2.29 -8.15 -5.67
C ILE A 99 2.12 -6.62 -5.69
N ILE A 100 3.21 -5.88 -5.55
CA ILE A 100 3.17 -4.42 -5.54
C ILE A 100 2.76 -3.89 -6.92
N ASP A 101 3.30 -4.44 -8.00
CA ASP A 101 2.96 -4.06 -9.37
C ASP A 101 1.48 -4.28 -9.69
N GLU A 102 0.90 -5.40 -9.25
CA GLU A 102 -0.53 -5.63 -9.38
C GLU A 102 -1.36 -4.67 -8.53
N ALA A 103 -0.91 -4.37 -7.30
CA ALA A 103 -1.61 -3.46 -6.42
C ALA A 103 -1.57 -2.01 -6.93
N MET A 104 -0.46 -1.57 -7.53
CA MET A 104 -0.32 -0.24 -8.13
C MET A 104 -1.25 -0.01 -9.33
N LYS A 105 -1.65 -1.08 -10.03
CA LYS A 105 -2.60 -1.00 -11.17
C LYS A 105 -4.05 -0.72 -10.73
N LYS A 106 -4.37 -0.82 -9.44
CA LYS A 106 -5.72 -0.56 -8.94
C LYS A 106 -6.09 0.92 -9.13
N PRO A 107 -7.37 1.22 -9.45
CA PRO A 107 -7.82 2.59 -9.67
C PRO A 107 -7.62 3.48 -8.43
N SER A 108 -7.65 2.90 -7.23
CA SER A 108 -7.36 3.60 -5.98
C SER A 108 -5.95 4.18 -5.89
N CYS A 109 -5.00 3.69 -6.70
CA CYS A 109 -3.60 4.11 -6.68
C CYS A 109 -3.25 5.05 -7.85
N GLN A 110 -4.23 5.45 -8.68
CA GLN A 110 -4.03 6.38 -9.80
C GLN A 110 -3.52 7.75 -9.35
N LYS A 111 -4.07 8.26 -8.24
CA LYS A 111 -3.65 9.51 -7.61
C LYS A 111 -2.27 9.42 -6.92
N GLY A 112 -1.72 8.22 -6.86
CA GLY A 112 -0.47 7.90 -6.21
C GLY A 112 -0.62 6.93 -5.04
N PHE A 113 0.52 6.64 -4.41
CA PHE A 113 0.64 5.55 -3.46
C PHE A 113 1.70 5.84 -2.39
N ILE A 114 1.60 5.10 -1.29
CA ILE A 114 2.56 5.07 -0.19
C ILE A 114 3.05 3.64 -0.07
N LEU A 115 4.34 3.41 -0.27
CA LEU A 115 5.00 2.13 -0.02
C LEU A 115 5.51 2.13 1.42
N ASP A 116 4.93 1.31 2.30
CA ASP A 116 5.37 1.15 3.69
C ASP A 116 6.17 -0.15 3.84
N GLY A 117 7.45 -0.01 4.20
CA GLY A 117 8.34 -1.14 4.46
C GLY A 117 8.85 -1.85 3.20
N PHE A 118 8.88 -1.14 2.06
CA PHE A 118 9.44 -1.56 0.77
C PHE A 118 10.04 -0.36 0.03
N PRO A 119 11.17 -0.49 -0.67
CA PRO A 119 12.01 -1.68 -0.82
C PRO A 119 12.86 -1.95 0.44
N ARG A 120 13.19 -3.22 0.69
CA ARG A 120 14.08 -3.67 1.77
C ARG A 120 15.46 -4.11 1.28
N THR A 121 15.58 -4.40 -0.02
CA THR A 121 16.83 -4.81 -0.67
C THR A 121 17.11 -3.92 -1.88
N GLU A 122 18.37 -3.82 -2.28
CA GLU A 122 18.76 -3.07 -3.49
C GLU A 122 18.11 -3.65 -4.75
N VAL A 123 17.97 -4.98 -4.80
CA VAL A 123 17.31 -5.68 -5.92
C VAL A 123 15.84 -5.26 -6.03
N GLN A 124 15.12 -5.14 -4.91
CA GLN A 124 13.75 -4.61 -4.90
C GLN A 124 13.70 -3.15 -5.36
N ALA A 125 14.66 -2.32 -4.93
CA ALA A 125 14.72 -0.91 -5.31
C ALA A 125 14.97 -0.74 -6.82
N GLN A 126 15.81 -1.58 -7.42
CA GLN A 126 16.05 -1.59 -8.86
C GLN A 126 14.81 -2.06 -9.64
N LYS A 127 14.12 -3.09 -9.15
CA LYS A 127 12.93 -3.65 -9.83
C LYS A 127 11.72 -2.74 -9.75
N VAL A 128 11.51 -2.04 -8.63
CA VAL A 128 10.37 -1.12 -8.47
C VAL A 128 10.60 0.23 -9.11
N SER A 129 11.86 0.61 -9.41
CA SER A 129 12.19 1.96 -9.88
C SER A 129 11.37 2.27 -11.13
N PRO A 130 10.35 3.15 -11.03
CA PRO A 130 9.68 3.63 -12.21
C PRO A 130 10.70 4.47 -12.95
N SER A 131 10.80 4.29 -14.26
CA SER A 131 11.69 5.01 -15.19
C SER A 131 11.71 6.54 -15.05
N SER A 132 10.83 7.13 -14.23
CA SER A 132 10.71 8.57 -14.00
C SER A 132 10.83 9.05 -12.54
N THR A 133 10.93 8.20 -11.50
CA THR A 133 10.74 8.70 -10.10
C THR A 133 11.85 8.39 -9.11
N CYS A 134 12.78 7.47 -9.39
CA CYS A 134 13.85 7.16 -8.43
C CYS A 134 15.23 7.16 -9.11
N ARG A 135 15.83 8.34 -9.24
CA ARG A 135 17.28 8.49 -9.53
C ARG A 135 18.16 8.26 -8.27
N LEU A 136 17.55 7.90 -7.15
CA LEU A 136 18.18 7.81 -5.82
C LEU A 136 18.23 6.38 -5.24
N ALA A 137 17.91 5.33 -6.01
CA ALA A 137 17.89 3.96 -5.49
C ALA A 137 19.20 3.53 -4.79
N SER A 138 20.36 4.07 -5.22
CA SER A 138 21.68 3.83 -4.61
C SER A 138 22.01 4.70 -3.39
N LYS A 139 21.10 5.58 -2.93
CA LYS A 139 21.28 6.46 -1.76
C LYS A 139 20.21 6.29 -0.68
N CYS A 140 19.22 5.43 -0.88
CA CYS A 140 18.07 5.26 0.02
C CYS A 140 18.07 3.97 0.84
N ILE A 141 19.09 3.12 0.69
CA ILE A 141 19.31 1.92 1.50
C ILE A 141 20.53 2.15 2.38
#